data_AF-A0A1Q9VHM3-F1
#
_entry.id   AF-A0A1Q9VHM3-F1
#
_cell.length_a   1.000
_cell.length_b   1.000
_cell.length_c   1.000
_cell.angle_alpha   90.00
_cell.angle_beta   90.00
_cell.angle_gamma   90.00
#
_symmetry.space_group_name_H-M   'P 1'
#
loop_
_entity.id
_entity.type
_entity.pdbx_description
1 polymer ?
#
loop_
_entity_poly.entity_id
_entity_poly.type
_entity_poly.pdbx_seq_one_letter_code
_entity_poly.pdbx_strand_id
1 'polypeptide(L)'
;MTRASEAPLRGAAPSAVARALRPFGYLLVGLVWTAIAAVVVALGPGVLALVAVDGTMELAGVWERFAAQPSELVALVLAVPLLVVLWGPGVLWYLPSATWPLAALSFVYVARSLSPAFAHERLSFTEQAARGATIGLPTAAGVALSLQPVRQSRVTAWLMRFYVSGWVPDGRMFVAMLPAGLGWLLALVGLARDVPPAWRAAALVVAALLVVWSARLGRRAWVRRFSDAPAPASPREAGVAGMTADQRRRRLEELRRARSARVRGAGGDGRA
;
A
#
# COMPACT_ATOMS: atom_id res chain seq x y z
N MET A 1 23.17 19.08 1.41
CA MET A 1 22.87 18.73 2.81
C MET A 1 22.25 19.94 3.50
N THR A 2 20.95 20.13 3.31
CA THR A 2 20.16 21.21 3.90
C THR A 2 19.65 20.72 5.26
N ARG A 3 19.98 21.45 6.33
CA ARG A 3 19.51 21.18 7.70
C ARG A 3 17.99 21.04 7.67
N ALA A 4 17.50 19.85 8.05
CA ALA A 4 16.09 19.64 8.34
C ALA A 4 15.70 20.65 9.43
N SER A 5 14.84 21.59 9.05
CA SER A 5 14.22 22.53 9.97
C SER A 5 13.45 21.72 11.01
N GLU A 6 13.99 21.59 12.21
CA GLU A 6 13.27 21.17 13.41
C GLU A 6 12.25 22.27 13.77
N ALA A 7 11.20 22.42 12.96
CA ALA A 7 10.04 23.24 13.28
C ALA A 7 8.95 22.34 13.88
N PRO A 8 8.38 22.70 15.03
CA PRO A 8 7.50 21.83 15.80
C PRO A 8 6.15 21.70 15.08
N LEU A 9 5.86 20.55 14.48
CA LEU A 9 4.49 20.19 14.07
C LEU A 9 3.61 19.86 15.29
N ARG A 10 3.73 20.64 16.37
CA ARG A 10 2.69 20.79 17.40
C ARG A 10 1.59 21.67 16.81
N GLY A 11 0.90 21.15 15.79
CA GLY A 11 -0.20 21.86 15.15
C GLY A 11 -1.27 22.22 16.18
N ALA A 12 -1.76 23.47 16.12
CA ALA A 12 -2.80 23.97 16.98
C ALA A 12 -3.97 22.98 17.13
N ALA A 13 -4.57 22.95 18.33
CA ALA A 13 -5.68 22.06 18.63
C ALA A 13 -6.80 22.26 17.60
N PRO A 14 -7.50 21.17 17.20
CA PRO A 14 -8.57 21.26 16.21
C PRO A 14 -9.71 22.12 16.75
N SER A 15 -10.24 23.02 15.92
CA SER A 15 -11.44 23.80 16.25
C SER A 15 -12.64 22.88 16.48
N ALA A 16 -13.66 23.37 17.20
CA ALA A 16 -14.85 22.58 17.52
C ALA A 16 -15.59 22.11 16.26
N VAL A 17 -15.70 22.99 15.25
CA VAL A 17 -16.30 22.68 13.95
C VAL A 17 -15.49 21.61 13.22
N ALA A 18 -14.17 21.75 13.17
CA ALA A 18 -13.30 20.73 12.56
C ALA A 18 -13.45 19.39 13.29
N ARG A 19 -13.63 19.39 14.61
CA ARG A 19 -13.85 18.16 15.38
C ARG A 19 -15.17 17.48 15.01
N ALA A 20 -16.25 18.24 14.88
CA ALA A 20 -17.57 17.72 14.51
C ALA A 20 -17.63 17.17 13.07
N LEU A 21 -16.92 17.81 12.13
CA LEU A 21 -16.93 17.43 10.71
C LEU A 21 -15.92 16.33 10.34
N ARG A 22 -14.97 15.99 11.22
CA ARG A 22 -13.99 14.90 11.02
C ARG A 22 -14.57 13.58 10.51
N PRO A 23 -15.59 12.99 11.15
CA PRO A 23 -16.11 11.70 10.71
C PRO A 23 -16.60 11.77 9.26
N PHE A 24 -17.27 12.86 8.87
CA PHE A 24 -17.75 13.06 7.51
C PHE A 24 -16.61 13.24 6.51
N GLY A 25 -15.58 14.02 6.87
CA GLY A 25 -14.40 14.20 6.02
C GLY A 25 -13.68 12.86 5.74
N TYR A 26 -13.43 12.07 6.78
CA TYR A 26 -12.80 10.75 6.62
C TYR A 26 -13.72 9.75 5.93
N LEU A 27 -15.03 9.80 6.16
CA LEU A 27 -16.00 8.94 5.50
C LEU A 27 -16.04 9.22 3.99
N LEU A 28 -16.13 10.48 3.59
CA LEU A 28 -16.13 10.86 2.18
C LEU A 28 -14.84 10.40 1.48
N VAL A 29 -13.68 10.66 2.09
CA VAL A 29 -12.39 10.20 1.56
C VAL A 29 -12.34 8.67 1.48
N GLY A 30 -12.84 7.97 2.51
CA GLY A 30 -12.91 6.51 2.53
C GLY A 30 -13.81 5.95 1.43
N LEU A 31 -14.97 6.56 1.17
CA LEU A 31 -15.87 6.18 0.10
C LEU A 31 -15.23 6.37 -1.28
N VAL A 32 -14.57 7.50 -1.52
CA VAL A 32 -13.85 7.76 -2.78
C VAL A 32 -12.77 6.70 -3.01
N TRP A 33 -11.92 6.42 -2.01
CA TRP A 33 -10.88 5.40 -2.14
C TRP A 33 -11.44 3.98 -2.26
N THR A 34 -12.60 3.70 -1.64
CA THR A 34 -13.29 2.43 -1.80
C THR A 34 -13.81 2.25 -3.22
N ALA A 35 -14.39 3.30 -3.81
CA ALA A 35 -14.82 3.27 -5.21
C ALA A 35 -13.64 3.05 -6.15
N ILE A 36 -12.51 3.75 -5.94
CA ILE A 36 -11.28 3.55 -6.73
C ILE A 36 -10.75 2.11 -6.56
N ALA A 37 -10.68 1.61 -5.32
CA ALA A 37 -10.24 0.24 -5.06
C ALA A 37 -11.16 -0.79 -5.72
N ALA A 38 -12.48 -0.56 -5.71
CA ALA A 38 -13.44 -1.40 -6.41
C ALA A 38 -13.22 -1.39 -7.93
N VAL A 39 -12.93 -0.24 -8.53
CA VAL A 39 -12.55 -0.15 -9.96
C VAL A 39 -11.27 -0.93 -10.24
N VAL A 40 -10.25 -0.84 -9.38
CA VAL A 40 -9.00 -1.61 -9.53
C VAL A 40 -9.25 -3.11 -9.46
N VAL A 41 -10.08 -3.56 -8.51
CA VAL A 41 -10.50 -4.97 -8.41
C VAL A 41 -11.32 -5.39 -9.63
N ALA A 42 -12.21 -4.52 -10.12
CA ALA A 42 -12.96 -4.77 -11.34
C ALA A 42 -12.04 -4.92 -12.56
N LEU A 43 -11.00 -4.10 -12.66
CA LEU A 43 -10.05 -4.13 -13.77
C LEU A 43 -9.25 -5.45 -13.81
N GLY A 44 -8.72 -5.91 -12.66
CA GLY A 44 -7.92 -7.13 -12.57
C GLY A 44 -8.76 -8.42 -12.63
N PRO A 45 -9.17 -8.97 -11.47
CA PRO A 45 -9.99 -10.18 -11.41
C PRO A 45 -11.41 -10.00 -11.95
N GLY A 46 -11.99 -8.79 -11.88
CA GLY A 46 -13.35 -8.55 -12.38
C GLY A 46 -13.49 -8.75 -13.89
N VAL A 47 -12.49 -8.35 -14.69
CA VAL A 47 -12.45 -8.62 -16.13
C VAL A 47 -12.45 -10.12 -16.41
N LEU A 48 -11.64 -10.91 -15.69
CA LEU A 48 -11.63 -12.37 -15.85
C LEU A 48 -12.97 -12.99 -15.48
N ALA A 49 -13.61 -12.52 -14.40
CA ALA A 49 -14.92 -12.99 -14.00
C ALA A 49 -15.99 -12.64 -15.05
N LEU A 50 -15.98 -11.42 -15.58
CA LEU A 50 -16.89 -10.99 -16.65
C LEU A 50 -16.72 -11.86 -17.89
N VAL A 51 -15.48 -12.06 -18.35
CA VAL A 51 -15.16 -12.92 -19.50
C VAL A 51 -15.61 -14.36 -19.24
N ALA A 52 -15.43 -14.89 -18.04
CA ALA A 52 -15.87 -16.24 -17.71
C ALA A 52 -17.39 -16.41 -17.74
N VAL A 53 -18.15 -15.39 -17.31
CA VAL A 53 -19.61 -15.42 -17.26
C VAL A 53 -20.23 -15.19 -18.64
N ASP A 54 -19.78 -14.16 -19.35
CA ASP A 54 -20.26 -13.83 -20.69
C ASP A 54 -19.85 -14.92 -21.69
N GLY A 55 -18.61 -15.40 -21.54
CA GLY A 55 -17.96 -16.43 -22.32
C GLY A 55 -17.83 -16.12 -23.81
N THR A 56 -18.16 -14.92 -24.29
CA THR A 56 -18.08 -14.59 -25.73
C THR A 56 -16.65 -14.45 -26.26
N MET A 57 -15.63 -14.67 -25.43
CA MET A 57 -14.24 -14.50 -25.83
C MET A 57 -13.81 -15.58 -26.83
N GLU A 58 -13.35 -15.11 -27.99
CA GLU A 58 -12.81 -15.94 -29.07
C GLU A 58 -11.41 -15.44 -29.46
N LEU A 59 -10.48 -16.36 -29.73
CA LEU A 59 -9.11 -16.09 -30.16
C LEU A 59 -8.91 -16.27 -31.67
N ALA A 60 -9.79 -16.98 -32.36
CA ALA A 60 -9.70 -17.29 -33.78
C ALA A 60 -9.60 -16.01 -34.62
N GLY A 61 -10.46 -15.03 -34.35
CA GLY A 61 -10.41 -13.72 -35.02
C GLY A 61 -9.15 -12.91 -34.70
N VAL A 62 -8.41 -13.24 -33.63
CA VAL A 62 -7.10 -12.65 -33.34
C VAL A 62 -6.01 -13.37 -34.15
N TRP A 63 -6.07 -14.69 -34.25
CA TRP A 63 -5.14 -15.50 -35.06
C TRP A 63 -5.25 -15.23 -36.55
N GLU A 64 -6.46 -15.08 -37.08
CA GLU A 64 -6.70 -14.75 -38.49
C GLU A 64 -6.05 -13.42 -38.87
N ARG A 65 -6.11 -12.42 -37.99
CA ARG A 65 -5.45 -11.13 -38.24
C ARG A 65 -3.94 -11.24 -38.27
N PHE A 66 -3.33 -12.05 -37.41
CA PHE A 66 -1.88 -12.28 -37.45
C PHE A 66 -1.44 -13.03 -38.71
N ALA A 67 -2.26 -13.98 -39.19
CA ALA A 67 -2.00 -14.67 -40.45
C ALA A 67 -2.10 -13.72 -41.66
N ALA A 68 -3.04 -12.77 -41.63
CA ALA A 68 -3.22 -11.77 -42.68
C ALA A 68 -2.18 -10.64 -42.62
N GLN A 69 -1.68 -10.29 -41.43
CA GLN A 69 -0.80 -9.14 -41.20
C GLN A 69 0.36 -9.51 -40.25
N PRO A 70 1.55 -9.86 -40.78
CA PRO A 70 2.71 -10.22 -39.96
C PRO A 70 3.18 -9.09 -39.01
N SER A 71 2.90 -7.83 -39.35
CA SER A 71 3.14 -6.67 -38.48
C SER A 71 2.35 -6.73 -37.18
N GLU A 72 1.14 -7.29 -37.18
CA GLU A 72 0.35 -7.48 -35.98
C GLU A 72 0.93 -8.56 -35.06
N LEU A 73 1.54 -9.61 -35.62
CA LEU A 73 2.26 -10.62 -34.82
C LEU A 73 3.47 -9.99 -34.12
N VAL A 74 4.25 -9.17 -34.83
CA VAL A 74 5.36 -8.43 -34.22
C VAL A 74 4.85 -7.50 -33.11
N ALA A 75 3.76 -6.79 -33.36
CA ALA A 75 3.13 -5.93 -32.35
C ALA A 75 2.68 -6.74 -31.12
N LEU A 76 2.09 -7.92 -31.29
CA LEU A 76 1.71 -8.79 -30.17
C LEU A 76 2.94 -9.24 -29.37
N VAL A 77 3.99 -9.72 -30.04
CA VAL A 77 5.22 -10.18 -29.37
C VAL A 77 5.84 -9.06 -28.54
N LEU A 78 5.80 -7.81 -29.01
CA LEU A 78 6.25 -6.65 -28.27
C LEU A 78 5.26 -6.23 -27.16
N ALA A 79 3.96 -6.41 -27.38
CA ALA A 79 2.92 -6.05 -26.43
C ALA A 79 2.84 -7.02 -25.24
N VAL A 80 3.12 -8.31 -25.43
CA VAL A 80 3.01 -9.33 -24.36
C VAL A 80 3.88 -8.99 -23.14
N PRO A 81 5.19 -8.70 -23.24
CA PRO A 81 6.00 -8.27 -22.10
C PRO A 81 5.46 -7.01 -21.42
N LEU A 82 4.96 -6.04 -22.20
CA LEU A 82 4.37 -4.81 -21.68
C LEU A 82 3.08 -5.11 -20.90
N LEU A 83 2.23 -5.98 -21.43
CA LEU A 83 1.01 -6.44 -20.77
C LEU A 83 1.32 -7.21 -19.49
N VAL A 84 2.34 -8.07 -19.48
CA VAL A 84 2.78 -8.78 -18.27
C VAL A 84 3.22 -7.80 -17.18
N VAL A 85 3.98 -6.77 -17.55
CA VAL A 85 4.42 -5.71 -16.61
C VAL A 85 3.24 -4.85 -16.15
N LEU A 86 2.34 -4.48 -17.05
CA LEU A 86 1.18 -3.66 -16.75
C LEU A 86 0.23 -4.40 -15.80
N TRP A 87 -0.15 -5.63 -16.15
CA TRP A 87 -1.13 -6.40 -15.38
C TRP A 87 -0.54 -7.00 -14.11
N GLY A 88 0.64 -7.60 -14.15
CA GLY A 88 1.25 -8.23 -12.98
C GLY A 88 1.65 -7.22 -11.90
N PRO A 89 2.81 -6.55 -12.03
CA PRO A 89 3.22 -5.51 -11.10
C PRO A 89 2.23 -4.34 -10.98
N GLY A 90 1.74 -3.80 -12.10
CA GLY A 90 0.92 -2.57 -12.09
C GLY A 90 -0.47 -2.79 -11.49
N VAL A 91 -1.32 -3.55 -12.19
CA VAL A 91 -2.75 -3.73 -11.84
C VAL A 91 -2.96 -4.70 -10.69
N LEU A 92 -2.23 -5.80 -10.61
CA LEU A 92 -2.46 -6.82 -9.59
C LEU A 92 -1.71 -6.56 -8.28
N TRP A 93 -0.76 -5.61 -8.25
CA TRP A 93 0.01 -5.33 -7.04
C TRP A 93 0.06 -3.86 -6.63
N TYR A 94 0.67 -2.99 -7.44
CA TYR A 94 0.92 -1.59 -7.04
C TYR A 94 -0.38 -0.80 -6.89
N LEU A 95 -1.30 -0.89 -7.86
CA LEU A 95 -2.58 -0.20 -7.81
C LEU A 95 -3.44 -0.63 -6.59
N PRO A 96 -3.65 -1.92 -6.31
CA PRO A 96 -4.32 -2.35 -5.10
C PRO A 96 -3.60 -1.82 -3.86
N SER A 97 -2.29 -2.00 -3.77
CA SER A 97 -1.49 -1.57 -2.61
C SER A 97 -1.52 -0.05 -2.38
N ALA A 98 -1.72 0.75 -3.41
CA ALA A 98 -1.88 2.20 -3.27
C ALA A 98 -3.30 2.59 -2.80
N THR A 99 -4.32 1.87 -3.28
CA THR A 99 -5.74 2.27 -3.16
C THR A 99 -6.41 1.70 -1.91
N TRP A 100 -6.31 0.39 -1.68
CA TRP A 100 -7.04 -0.28 -0.60
C TRP A 100 -6.59 0.16 0.80
N PRO A 101 -5.29 0.42 1.09
CA PRO A 101 -4.89 0.87 2.42
C PRO A 101 -5.38 2.27 2.74
N LEU A 102 -5.53 3.14 1.73
CA LEU A 102 -6.09 4.48 1.91
C LEU A 102 -7.57 4.42 2.27
N ALA A 103 -8.34 3.54 1.62
CA ALA A 103 -9.72 3.28 2.00
C ALA A 103 -9.79 2.77 3.45
N ALA A 104 -9.01 1.74 3.78
CA ALA A 104 -8.97 1.16 5.12
C ALA A 104 -8.53 2.16 6.21
N LEU A 105 -7.49 2.96 5.95
CA LEU A 105 -7.01 4.00 6.86
C LEU A 105 -8.10 5.06 7.10
N SER A 106 -8.83 5.45 6.06
CA SER A 106 -9.93 6.42 6.18
C SER A 106 -11.02 5.90 7.13
N PHE A 107 -11.43 4.64 7.01
CA PHE A 107 -12.40 4.03 7.94
C PHE A 107 -11.85 3.89 9.37
N VAL A 108 -10.55 3.58 9.53
CA VAL A 108 -9.90 3.62 10.85
C VAL A 108 -9.97 5.02 11.46
N TYR A 109 -9.82 6.08 10.67
CA TYR A 109 -9.94 7.44 11.16
C TYR A 109 -11.37 7.87 11.43
N VAL A 110 -12.36 7.37 10.69
CA VAL A 110 -13.79 7.51 11.06
C VAL A 110 -14.00 6.94 12.45
N ALA A 111 -13.62 5.69 12.69
CA ALA A 111 -13.77 5.04 14.00
C ALA A 111 -13.03 5.79 15.13
N ARG A 112 -11.80 6.25 14.88
CA ARG A 112 -11.05 7.04 15.86
C ARG A 112 -11.66 8.42 16.13
N SER A 113 -12.26 9.06 15.12
CA SER A 113 -12.88 10.38 15.27
C SER A 113 -14.11 10.38 16.17
N LEU A 114 -14.79 9.24 16.30
CA LEU A 114 -15.94 9.04 17.18
C LEU A 114 -15.51 8.76 18.63
N SER A 115 -14.23 8.47 18.87
CA SER A 115 -13.72 8.18 20.22
C SER A 115 -13.28 9.46 20.93
N PRO A 116 -13.80 9.74 22.15
CA PRO A 116 -13.47 10.96 22.89
C PRO A 116 -11.98 11.04 23.26
N ALA A 117 -11.30 9.90 23.37
CA ALA A 117 -9.85 9.84 23.63
C ALA A 117 -9.00 10.52 22.54
N PHE A 118 -9.55 10.75 21.34
CA PHE A 118 -8.85 11.35 20.20
C PHE A 118 -9.40 12.74 19.83
N ALA A 119 -10.33 13.29 20.61
CA ALA A 119 -11.03 14.53 20.29
C ALA A 119 -10.09 15.73 20.08
N HIS A 120 -9.03 15.81 20.87
CA HIS A 120 -8.14 16.98 20.92
C HIS A 120 -6.87 16.84 20.07
N GLU A 121 -6.65 15.70 19.41
CA GLU A 121 -5.48 15.47 18.54
C GLU A 121 -5.87 15.45 17.06
N ARG A 122 -4.89 15.69 16.18
CA ARG A 122 -5.02 15.39 14.74
C ARG A 122 -4.89 13.88 14.56
N LEU A 123 -5.72 13.27 13.71
CA LEU A 123 -5.67 11.82 13.47
C LEU A 123 -4.69 11.44 12.36
N SER A 124 -4.59 12.30 11.36
CA SER A 124 -3.72 12.11 10.21
C SER A 124 -3.01 13.41 9.80
N PHE A 125 -1.92 13.26 9.07
CA PHE A 125 -1.24 14.36 8.39
C PHE A 125 -0.91 13.97 6.94
N THR A 126 -0.45 14.95 6.18
CA THR A 126 0.00 14.77 4.80
C THR A 126 1.44 15.23 4.75
N GLU A 127 2.30 14.42 4.15
CA GLU A 127 3.70 14.75 3.90
C GLU A 127 3.95 14.75 2.39
N GLN A 128 4.83 15.61 1.91
CA GLN A 128 5.23 15.58 0.51
C GLN A 128 6.43 14.65 0.37
N ALA A 129 6.29 13.60 -0.45
CA ALA A 129 7.42 12.75 -0.77
C ALA A 129 8.46 13.54 -1.57
N ALA A 130 9.74 13.27 -1.32
CA ALA A 130 10.82 13.85 -2.09
C ALA A 130 10.67 13.52 -3.60
N ARG A 131 11.11 14.44 -4.45
CA ARG A 131 11.03 14.29 -5.91
C ARG A 131 11.73 13.00 -6.35
N GLY A 132 11.05 12.20 -7.17
CA GLY A 132 11.58 10.92 -7.69
C GLY A 132 11.52 9.72 -6.73
N ALA A 133 11.02 9.90 -5.49
CA ALA A 133 10.91 8.81 -4.53
C ALA A 133 9.63 7.97 -4.65
N THR A 134 8.68 8.36 -5.50
CA THR A 134 7.34 7.75 -5.62
C THR A 134 6.94 7.47 -7.08
N ILE A 135 6.07 6.48 -7.28
CA ILE A 135 5.44 6.18 -8.58
C ILE A 135 4.38 7.23 -8.88
N GLY A 136 4.49 7.85 -10.05
CA GLY A 136 3.54 8.81 -10.63
C GLY A 136 4.16 9.45 -11.87
N LEU A 137 3.36 10.17 -12.66
CA LEU A 137 3.93 11.13 -13.62
C LEU A 137 4.96 11.98 -12.87
N PRO A 138 6.08 12.40 -13.49
CA PRO A 138 7.01 13.35 -12.89
C PRO A 138 6.27 14.68 -12.69
N THR A 139 5.48 14.75 -11.63
CA THR A 139 4.78 15.94 -11.24
C THR A 139 5.85 16.93 -10.84
N ALA A 140 5.71 18.17 -11.30
CA ALA A 140 6.65 19.23 -10.97
C ALA A 140 6.82 19.38 -9.43
N ALA A 141 5.82 18.96 -8.65
CA ALA A 141 5.82 18.84 -7.19
C ALA A 141 5.86 17.37 -6.72
N GLY A 142 6.38 17.12 -5.51
CA GLY A 142 6.38 15.79 -4.88
C GLY A 142 4.97 15.24 -4.64
N VAL A 143 4.81 13.92 -4.68
CA VAL A 143 3.52 13.26 -4.40
C VAL A 143 3.13 13.50 -2.94
N ALA A 144 1.95 14.07 -2.72
CA ALA A 144 1.41 14.27 -1.39
C ALA A 144 0.94 12.94 -0.80
N LEU A 145 1.74 12.39 0.12
CA LEU A 145 1.39 11.20 0.88
C LEU A 145 0.41 11.57 1.99
N SER A 146 -0.88 11.47 1.69
CA SER A 146 -1.96 11.79 2.61
C SER A 146 -2.28 10.65 3.58
N LEU A 147 -3.05 10.96 4.62
CA LEU A 147 -3.59 9.99 5.57
C LEU A 147 -2.54 9.24 6.41
N GLN A 148 -1.36 9.83 6.59
CA GLN A 148 -0.35 9.27 7.49
C GLN A 148 -0.80 9.37 8.96
N PRO A 149 -0.71 8.29 9.75
CA PRO A 149 -1.25 8.28 11.11
C PRO A 149 -0.39 9.10 12.07
N VAL A 150 -1.03 10.02 12.82
CA VAL A 150 -0.36 10.73 13.94
C VAL A 150 -0.03 9.75 15.06
N ARG A 151 -0.98 8.88 15.41
CA ARG A 151 -0.79 7.81 16.40
C ARG A 151 -0.75 6.45 15.72
N GLN A 152 0.39 5.77 15.83
CA GLN A 152 0.55 4.44 15.27
C GLN A 152 -0.14 3.37 16.13
N SER A 153 -0.88 2.46 15.49
CA SER A 153 -1.33 1.19 16.05
C SER A 153 -0.80 0.04 15.18
N ARG A 154 -0.96 -1.21 15.64
CA ARG A 154 -0.58 -2.39 14.83
C ARG A 154 -1.29 -2.40 13.48
N VAL A 155 -2.58 -2.04 13.46
CA VAL A 155 -3.39 -1.96 12.24
C VAL A 155 -2.87 -0.86 11.32
N THR A 156 -2.68 0.38 11.80
CA THR A 156 -2.21 1.46 10.92
C THR A 156 -0.78 1.23 10.45
N ALA A 157 0.10 0.64 11.27
CA ALA A 157 1.44 0.26 10.86
C ALA A 157 1.42 -0.80 9.74
N TRP A 158 0.54 -1.80 9.83
CA TRP A 158 0.38 -2.81 8.78
C TRP A 158 -0.18 -2.20 7.49
N LEU A 159 -1.22 -1.36 7.57
CA LEU A 159 -1.78 -0.65 6.41
C LEU A 159 -0.73 0.26 5.75
N MET A 160 0.08 0.97 6.54
CA MET A 160 1.14 1.82 6.01
C MET A 160 2.21 1.04 5.24
N ARG A 161 2.46 -0.24 5.55
CA ARG A 161 3.38 -1.08 4.75
C ARG A 161 2.84 -1.32 3.33
N PHE A 162 1.53 -1.51 3.19
CA PHE A 162 0.88 -1.61 1.86
C PHE A 162 0.85 -0.29 1.14
N TYR A 163 0.46 0.76 1.84
CA TYR A 163 0.54 2.11 1.32
C TYR A 163 1.92 2.41 0.73
N VAL A 164 2.98 2.22 1.52
CA VAL A 164 4.37 2.45 1.08
C VAL A 164 4.74 1.55 -0.11
N SER A 165 4.27 0.31 -0.14
CA SER A 165 4.55 -0.60 -1.26
C SER A 165 3.83 -0.21 -2.55
N GLY A 166 2.67 0.44 -2.47
CA GLY A 166 1.97 0.99 -3.63
C GLY A 166 2.64 2.24 -4.21
N TRP A 167 3.23 3.07 -3.35
CA TRP A 167 3.85 4.34 -3.78
C TRP A 167 5.35 4.26 -4.05
N VAL A 168 6.07 3.35 -3.40
CA VAL A 168 7.52 3.22 -3.55
C VAL A 168 7.83 1.85 -4.19
N PRO A 169 8.20 1.84 -5.49
CA PRO A 169 8.45 0.60 -6.22
C PRO A 169 9.64 -0.11 -5.61
N ASP A 170 9.56 -1.43 -5.58
CA ASP A 170 10.68 -2.29 -5.19
C ASP A 170 10.93 -3.27 -6.34
N GLY A 171 12.17 -3.27 -6.86
CA GLY A 171 12.53 -4.13 -7.98
C GLY A 171 12.31 -5.61 -7.68
N ARG A 172 12.51 -6.05 -6.43
CA ARG A 172 12.27 -7.44 -6.03
C ARG A 172 10.78 -7.79 -6.08
N MET A 173 9.95 -6.91 -5.56
CA MET A 173 8.49 -7.05 -5.63
C MET A 173 7.98 -6.98 -7.07
N PHE A 174 8.51 -6.06 -7.87
CA PHE A 174 8.18 -5.96 -9.30
C PHE A 174 8.43 -7.29 -10.02
N VAL A 175 9.64 -7.83 -9.91
CA VAL A 175 9.99 -9.12 -10.54
C VAL A 175 9.14 -10.26 -9.98
N ALA A 176 8.86 -10.27 -8.67
CA ALA A 176 8.02 -11.27 -8.04
C ALA A 176 6.58 -11.31 -8.58
N MET A 177 6.07 -10.19 -9.12
CA MET A 177 4.71 -10.07 -9.65
C MET A 177 4.59 -10.34 -11.16
N LEU A 178 5.70 -10.47 -11.89
CA LEU A 178 5.67 -10.83 -13.31
C LEU A 178 4.95 -12.15 -13.61
N PRO A 179 5.13 -13.24 -12.81
CA PRO A 179 4.39 -14.47 -13.04
C PRO A 179 2.87 -14.29 -12.93
N ALA A 180 2.37 -13.41 -12.05
CA ALA A 180 0.95 -13.12 -11.97
C ALA A 180 0.42 -12.43 -13.23
N GLY A 181 1.20 -11.53 -13.84
CA GLY A 181 0.85 -10.90 -15.12
C GLY A 181 0.75 -11.91 -16.25
N LEU A 182 1.71 -12.85 -16.33
CA LEU A 182 1.65 -13.96 -17.29
C LEU A 182 0.46 -14.89 -17.02
N GLY A 183 0.21 -15.21 -15.74
CA GLY A 183 -0.94 -16.01 -15.33
C GLY A 183 -2.26 -15.35 -15.71
N TRP A 184 -2.38 -14.03 -15.62
CA TRP A 184 -3.56 -13.29 -16.04
C TRP A 184 -3.81 -13.40 -17.56
N LEU A 185 -2.77 -13.29 -18.38
CA LEU A 185 -2.88 -13.49 -19.84
C LEU A 185 -3.25 -14.93 -20.19
N LEU A 186 -2.64 -15.92 -19.53
CA LEU A 186 -3.00 -17.34 -19.72
C LEU A 186 -4.42 -17.65 -19.27
N ALA A 187 -4.93 -16.96 -18.25
CA ALA A 187 -6.32 -17.10 -17.83
C ALA A 187 -7.27 -16.63 -18.94
N LEU A 188 -6.98 -15.52 -19.62
CA LEU A 188 -7.76 -15.09 -20.79
C LEU A 188 -7.76 -16.15 -21.91
N VAL A 189 -6.60 -16.75 -22.21
CA VAL A 189 -6.51 -17.83 -23.20
C VAL A 189 -7.33 -19.05 -22.76
N GLY A 190 -7.27 -19.41 -21.48
CA GLY A 190 -8.05 -20.53 -20.93
C GLY A 190 -9.57 -20.31 -20.93
N LEU A 191 -10.00 -19.05 -20.92
CA LEU A 191 -11.42 -18.66 -20.96
C LEU A 191 -11.98 -18.57 -22.37
N ALA A 192 -11.14 -18.48 -23.41
CA ALA A 192 -11.59 -18.42 -24.80
C ALA A 192 -12.32 -19.71 -25.22
N ARG A 193 -13.48 -19.58 -25.88
CA ARG A 193 -14.37 -20.71 -26.20
C ARG A 193 -13.87 -21.60 -27.33
N ASP A 194 -13.17 -21.01 -28.27
CA ASP A 194 -12.65 -21.60 -29.50
C ASP A 194 -11.31 -22.35 -29.31
N VAL A 195 -10.71 -22.26 -28.12
CA VAL A 195 -9.52 -23.04 -27.76
C VAL A 195 -9.93 -24.47 -27.37
N PRO A 196 -9.21 -25.52 -27.81
CA PRO A 196 -9.60 -26.88 -27.48
C PRO A 196 -9.62 -27.12 -25.95
N PRO A 197 -10.55 -27.92 -25.41
CA PRO A 197 -10.76 -28.05 -23.96
C PRO A 197 -9.50 -28.44 -23.16
N ALA A 198 -8.66 -29.31 -23.71
CA ALA A 198 -7.41 -29.72 -23.07
C ALA A 198 -6.43 -28.54 -22.90
N TRP A 199 -6.30 -27.69 -23.92
CA TRP A 199 -5.45 -26.51 -23.88
C TRP A 199 -6.01 -25.45 -22.93
N ARG A 200 -7.35 -25.28 -22.87
CA ARG A 200 -8.00 -24.39 -21.91
C ARG A 200 -7.70 -24.80 -20.47
N ALA A 201 -7.91 -26.08 -20.16
CA ALA A 201 -7.62 -26.63 -18.84
C ALA A 201 -6.14 -26.47 -18.47
N ALA A 202 -5.23 -26.80 -19.39
CA ALA A 202 -3.79 -26.62 -19.19
C ALA A 202 -3.42 -25.15 -18.93
N ALA A 203 -3.94 -24.21 -19.73
CA ALA A 203 -3.69 -22.78 -19.55
C ALA A 203 -4.17 -22.27 -18.19
N LEU A 204 -5.37 -22.66 -17.74
CA LEU A 204 -5.92 -22.29 -16.44
C LEU A 204 -5.11 -22.88 -15.27
N VAL A 205 -4.67 -24.14 -15.38
CA VAL A 205 -3.82 -24.77 -14.37
C VAL A 205 -2.48 -24.04 -14.26
N VAL A 206 -1.83 -23.77 -15.40
CA VAL A 206 -0.55 -23.03 -15.43
C VAL A 206 -0.74 -21.62 -14.88
N ALA A 207 -1.82 -20.92 -15.26
CA ALA A 207 -2.16 -19.61 -14.71
C ALA A 207 -2.28 -19.64 -13.18
N ALA A 208 -3.00 -20.61 -12.63
CA ALA A 208 -3.16 -20.78 -11.18
C ALA A 208 -1.81 -21.03 -10.49
N LEU A 209 -0.97 -21.90 -11.06
CA LEU A 209 0.38 -22.18 -10.53
C LEU A 209 1.26 -20.92 -10.53
N LEU A 210 1.22 -20.12 -11.60
CA LEU A 210 1.97 -18.87 -11.70
C LEU A 210 1.49 -17.83 -10.68
N VAL A 211 0.19 -17.72 -10.43
CA VAL A 211 -0.37 -16.84 -9.40
C VAL A 211 0.08 -17.29 -8.00
N VAL A 212 0.02 -18.58 -7.70
CA VAL A 212 0.50 -19.13 -6.42
C VAL A 212 2.00 -18.91 -6.25
N TRP A 213 2.79 -19.11 -7.31
CA TRP A 213 4.21 -18.83 -7.32
C TRP A 213 4.49 -17.34 -7.05
N SER A 214 3.81 -16.45 -7.79
CA SER A 214 3.89 -14.99 -7.63
C SER A 214 3.61 -14.59 -6.18
N ALA A 215 2.52 -15.10 -5.59
CA ALA A 215 2.15 -14.82 -4.20
C ALA A 215 3.24 -15.27 -3.20
N ARG A 216 3.88 -16.42 -3.44
CA ARG A 216 5.00 -16.90 -2.62
C ARG A 216 6.23 -16.00 -2.74
N LEU A 217 6.60 -15.59 -3.95
CA LEU A 217 7.71 -14.67 -4.19
C LEU A 217 7.43 -13.29 -3.59
N GLY A 218 6.23 -12.76 -3.83
CA GLY A 218 5.76 -11.48 -3.30
C GLY A 218 5.81 -11.46 -1.78
N ARG A 219 5.28 -12.51 -1.12
CA ARG A 219 5.38 -12.64 0.34
C ARG A 219 6.83 -12.62 0.83
N ARG A 220 7.74 -13.31 0.16
CA ARG A 220 9.17 -13.31 0.54
C ARG A 220 9.80 -11.93 0.34
N ALA A 221 9.56 -11.27 -0.78
CA ALA A 221 10.03 -9.92 -1.07
C ALA A 221 9.49 -8.91 -0.04
N TRP A 222 8.20 -9.01 0.28
CA TRP A 222 7.52 -8.20 1.27
C TRP A 222 8.14 -8.33 2.67
N VAL A 223 8.30 -9.58 3.14
CA VAL A 223 8.86 -9.83 4.47
C VAL A 223 10.27 -9.27 4.53
N ARG A 224 11.13 -9.54 3.53
CA ARG A 224 12.48 -8.97 3.48
C ARG A 224 12.46 -7.45 3.55
N ARG A 225 11.64 -6.79 2.74
CA ARG A 225 11.51 -5.32 2.71
C ARG A 225 11.20 -4.72 4.09
N PHE A 226 10.35 -5.37 4.88
CA PHE A 226 9.87 -4.83 6.16
C PHE A 226 10.47 -5.49 7.41
N SER A 227 11.28 -6.55 7.24
CA SER A 227 12.05 -7.20 8.30
C SER A 227 13.50 -6.74 8.32
N ASP A 228 14.08 -6.42 7.16
CA ASP A 228 15.47 -5.98 7.02
C ASP A 228 15.64 -4.46 7.16
N ALA A 229 14.61 -3.74 7.63
CA ALA A 229 14.71 -2.30 7.86
C ALA A 229 15.85 -2.05 8.89
N PRO A 230 16.88 -1.26 8.54
CA PRO A 230 18.01 -1.02 9.42
C PRO A 230 17.53 -0.58 10.79
N ALA A 231 18.09 -1.18 11.84
CA ALA A 231 17.87 -0.67 13.19
C ALA A 231 18.21 0.84 13.17
N PRO A 232 17.33 1.70 13.71
CA PRO A 232 17.55 3.14 13.68
C PRO A 232 18.93 3.46 14.25
N ALA A 233 19.73 4.21 13.48
CA ALA A 233 21.12 4.52 13.80
C ALA A 233 21.28 5.26 15.13
N SER A 234 20.20 5.87 15.64
CA SER A 234 20.15 6.46 16.96
C SER A 234 18.85 6.12 17.74
N PRO A 235 18.94 5.99 19.08
CA PRO A 235 17.77 5.90 19.96
C PRO A 235 16.83 7.12 19.91
N ARG A 236 17.29 8.26 19.36
CA ARG A 236 16.47 9.47 19.13
C ARG A 236 15.57 9.34 17.90
N GLU A 237 16.05 8.69 16.85
CA GLU A 237 15.30 8.47 15.60
C GLU A 237 14.32 7.30 15.69
N ALA A 238 14.58 6.33 16.57
CA ALA A 238 13.74 5.14 16.74
C ALA A 238 12.28 5.45 17.16
N GLY A 239 12.06 6.61 17.78
CA GLY A 239 10.80 6.91 18.47
C GLY A 239 10.42 5.81 19.49
N VAL A 240 9.26 5.97 20.14
CA VAL A 240 8.73 4.91 21.03
C VAL A 240 8.30 3.66 20.23
N ALA A 241 8.11 3.81 18.92
CA ALA A 241 7.62 2.78 18.02
C ALA A 241 8.67 1.69 17.70
N GLY A 242 9.96 2.06 17.56
CA GLY A 242 11.06 1.13 17.24
C GLY A 242 11.64 0.36 18.44
N MET A 243 11.21 0.67 19.66
CA MET A 243 11.73 0.00 20.86
C MET A 243 11.18 -1.42 20.98
N THR A 244 12.08 -2.39 21.08
CA THR A 244 11.78 -3.76 21.52
C THR A 244 11.10 -3.76 22.89
N ALA A 245 10.42 -4.85 23.26
CA ALA A 245 9.68 -4.92 24.52
C ALA A 245 10.58 -4.63 25.75
N ASP A 246 11.82 -5.12 25.72
CA ASP A 246 12.79 -4.91 26.80
C ASP A 246 13.32 -3.47 26.84
N GLN A 247 13.54 -2.85 25.68
CA GLN A 247 13.92 -1.44 25.59
C GLN A 247 12.80 -0.53 26.11
N ARG A 248 11.52 -0.86 25.86
CA ARG A 248 10.39 -0.12 26.44
C ARG A 248 10.34 -0.24 27.96
N ARG A 249 10.59 -1.43 28.52
CA ARG A 249 10.63 -1.66 29.97
C ARG A 249 11.73 -0.83 30.62
N ARG A 250 12.95 -0.86 30.08
CA ARG A 250 14.08 -0.06 30.57
C ARG A 250 13.80 1.44 30.49
N ARG A 251 13.24 1.92 29.37
CA ARG A 251 12.85 3.33 29.20
C ARG A 251 11.79 3.78 30.21
N LEU A 252 10.80 2.92 30.49
CA LEU A 252 9.77 3.20 31.49
C LEU A 252 10.36 3.28 32.90
N GLU A 253 11.30 2.41 33.24
CA GLU A 253 12.01 2.46 34.52
C GLU A 253 12.86 3.72 34.66
N GLU A 254 13.60 4.12 33.63
CA GLU A 254 14.37 5.36 33.62
C GLU A 254 13.48 6.59 33.83
N LEU A 255 12.34 6.66 33.13
CA LEU A 255 11.39 7.75 33.28
C LEU A 255 10.76 7.78 34.67
N ARG A 256 10.46 6.61 35.26
CA ARG A 256 9.99 6.50 36.65
C ARG A 256 11.04 7.01 37.62
N ARG A 257 12.30 6.58 37.50
CA ARG A 257 13.41 7.04 38.36
C ARG A 257 13.62 8.54 38.25
N ALA A 258 13.63 9.09 37.02
CA ALA A 258 13.78 10.52 36.79
C ALA A 258 12.63 11.33 37.40
N ARG A 259 11.40 10.84 37.31
CA ARG A 259 10.24 11.46 37.97
C ARG A 259 10.38 11.42 39.50
N SER A 260 10.75 10.28 40.08
CA SER A 260 10.98 10.13 41.52
C SER A 260 12.12 11.01 42.04
N ALA A 261 13.15 11.26 41.23
CA ALA A 261 14.23 12.17 41.56
C ALA A 261 13.76 13.64 41.58
N ARG A 262 12.98 14.08 40.58
CA ARG A 262 12.41 15.44 40.57
C ARG A 262 11.45 15.70 41.72
N VAL A 263 10.57 14.73 42.03
CA VAL A 263 9.62 14.86 43.14
C VAL A 263 10.34 14.95 44.49
N ARG A 264 11.44 14.19 44.67
CA ARG A 264 12.27 14.28 45.89
C ARG A 264 13.07 15.58 45.96
N GLY A 265 13.61 16.05 44.83
CA GLY A 265 14.31 17.35 44.76
C GLY A 265 13.38 18.53 45.05
N ALA A 266 12.17 18.53 44.48
CA ALA A 266 11.18 19.60 44.71
C ALA A 266 10.59 19.61 46.13
N GLY A 267 10.70 18.51 46.89
CA GLY A 267 10.29 18.45 48.29
C GLY A 267 11.36 18.89 49.29
N GLY A 268 12.60 19.15 48.82
CA GLY A 268 13.74 19.53 49.66
C GLY A 268 13.87 21.04 49.91
N ASP A 269 13.36 21.88 49.01
CA ASP A 269 13.51 23.35 49.08
C ASP A 269 12.43 24.06 49.94
N GLY A 270 11.62 23.30 50.68
CA GLY A 270 10.52 23.82 51.49
C GLY A 270 10.81 24.04 52.98
N ARG A 271 12.08 23.99 53.41
CA ARG A 271 12.48 24.27 54.81
C ARG A 271 13.68 25.22 54.84
N ALA A 272 13.40 26.51 54.72
CA ALA A 272 14.22 27.59 55.25
C ALA A 272 13.26 28.70 55.72
#